data_AF-A0A932PRB5-F1
#
_entry.id   AF-A0A932PRB5-F1
#
_cell.length_a   1.000
_cell.length_b   1.000
_cell.length_c   1.000
_cell.angle_alpha   90.00
_cell.angle_beta   90.00
_cell.angle_gamma   90.00
#
_symmetry.space_group_name_H-M   'P 1'
#
loop_
_entity.id
_entity.type
_entity.pdbx_description
1 polymer ?
#
loop_
_entity_poly.entity_id
_entity_poly.type
_entity_poly.pdbx_seq_one_letter_code
_entity_poly.pdbx_strand_id
1 'polypeptide(L)'
;MSKLKWMAGSCFAMALGLLALGCAGKAGDAVSLSPSKAQHAADWMTTHYAEYVKKPDQCLSCHGSTSDPAQAGGVSKVSCFGCHTAVNHPANWADPAQHGRLGAQLPPSADPKAMVGFAHCAKCHGDDYSGGLSKVSCTACHTKAPHPDKPWHGTTATKTNHTATNFNSAPECYKCHKDGANSTLKPLAAPAAGAQPGCFNNTMCHAL
;
A
#
# COMPACT_ATOMS: atom_id res chain seq x y z
N MET A 1 -28.52 46.37 47.83
CA MET A 1 -28.58 44.91 48.06
C MET A 1 -29.55 44.32 47.03
N SER A 2 -29.31 43.36 46.15
CA SER A 2 -28.14 42.61 45.67
C SER A 2 -28.56 42.08 44.27
N LYS A 3 -27.85 42.46 43.20
CA LYS A 3 -28.01 41.86 41.86
C LYS A 3 -26.89 40.87 41.66
N LEU A 4 -27.07 39.61 42.05
CA LEU A 4 -26.17 38.53 41.63
C LEU A 4 -26.82 37.18 41.85
N LYS A 5 -27.25 36.53 40.76
CA LYS A 5 -27.39 35.09 40.56
C LYS A 5 -28.11 34.89 39.25
N TRP A 6 -27.37 34.56 38.18
CA TRP A 6 -27.79 33.78 36.99
C TRP A 6 -26.75 33.93 35.87
N MET A 7 -25.49 33.50 36.10
CA MET A 7 -24.51 33.36 35.00
C MET A 7 -23.55 32.16 35.18
N ALA A 8 -23.98 31.11 35.88
CA ALA A 8 -23.13 29.92 36.10
C ALA A 8 -23.55 28.68 35.27
N GLY A 9 -24.60 28.76 34.45
CA GLY A 9 -25.17 27.59 33.75
C GLY A 9 -24.76 27.41 32.29
N SER A 10 -24.40 28.48 31.57
CA SER A 10 -24.26 28.40 30.10
C SER A 10 -22.85 28.10 29.59
N CYS A 11 -21.79 28.32 30.37
CA CYS A 11 -20.42 28.02 29.91
C CYS A 11 -20.08 26.53 30.02
N PHE A 12 -20.73 25.77 30.91
CA PHE A 12 -20.43 24.35 31.10
C PHE A 12 -21.10 23.45 30.05
N ALA A 13 -22.29 23.82 29.58
CA ALA A 13 -22.99 23.10 28.51
C ALA A 13 -22.33 23.28 27.13
N MET A 14 -21.65 24.42 26.90
CA MET A 14 -20.95 24.69 25.65
C MET A 14 -19.61 23.94 25.56
N ALA A 15 -18.95 23.66 26.69
CA ALA A 15 -17.72 22.88 26.73
C ALA A 15 -17.93 21.38 26.45
N LEU A 16 -19.08 20.80 26.82
CA LEU A 16 -19.41 19.40 26.50
C LEU A 16 -19.91 19.20 25.06
N GLY A 17 -20.55 20.21 24.47
CA GLY A 17 -20.98 20.19 23.06
C GLY A 17 -19.81 20.28 22.06
N LEU A 18 -18.71 20.95 22.44
CA LEU A 18 -17.53 21.13 21.58
C LEU A 18 -16.64 19.88 21.49
N LEU A 19 -16.72 18.96 22.46
CA LEU A 19 -16.00 17.67 22.41
C LEU A 19 -16.66 16.66 21.45
N ALA A 20 -17.94 16.84 21.11
CA ALA A 20 -18.64 16.00 20.14
C ALA A 20 -18.49 16.49 18.69
N LEU A 21 -17.99 17.72 18.47
CA LEU A 21 -17.77 18.28 17.13
C LEU A 21 -16.38 17.97 16.55
N GLY A 22 -15.46 17.39 17.34
CA GLY A 22 -14.06 17.17 16.93
C GLY A 22 -13.83 16.14 15.82
N CYS A 23 -14.89 15.55 15.24
CA CYS A 23 -14.78 14.57 14.15
C CYS A 23 -15.68 14.87 12.95
N ALA A 24 -16.40 16.00 12.94
CA ALA A 24 -17.27 16.37 11.83
C ALA A 24 -16.45 17.07 10.73
N GLY A 25 -15.78 16.27 9.89
CA GLY A 25 -15.41 16.71 8.55
C GLY A 25 -16.65 17.12 7.74
N LYS A 26 -16.47 17.76 6.58
CA LYS A 26 -17.59 18.09 5.68
C LYS A 26 -18.49 16.87 5.49
N ALA A 27 -19.81 17.04 5.62
CA ALA A 27 -20.77 15.97 5.40
C ALA A 27 -20.54 15.33 4.02
N GLY A 28 -20.30 14.02 3.98
CA GLY A 28 -19.96 13.25 2.78
C GLY A 28 -18.47 12.90 2.60
N ASP A 29 -17.57 13.48 3.41
CA ASP A 29 -16.13 13.24 3.34
C ASP A 29 -15.58 12.37 4.48
N ALA A 30 -16.42 11.98 5.44
CA ALA A 30 -16.01 11.21 6.62
C ALA A 30 -15.93 9.71 6.31
N VAL A 31 -14.90 9.04 6.86
CA VAL A 31 -14.81 7.58 6.87
C VAL A 31 -16.10 6.99 7.42
N SER A 32 -16.59 5.91 6.80
CA SER A 32 -17.81 5.22 7.23
C SER A 32 -17.63 4.68 8.65
N LEU A 33 -18.23 5.37 9.62
CA LEU A 33 -18.29 4.96 11.02
C LEU A 33 -19.67 4.40 11.30
N SER A 34 -19.72 3.27 12.02
CA SER A 34 -20.96 2.72 12.55
C SER A 34 -21.64 3.77 13.45
N PRO A 35 -22.89 4.15 13.16
CA PRO A 35 -23.60 5.22 13.88
C PRO A 35 -23.75 4.99 15.38
N SER A 36 -23.63 3.74 15.83
CA SER A 36 -23.92 3.34 17.21
C SER A 36 -22.69 3.24 18.12
N LYS A 37 -21.45 3.27 17.57
CA LYS A 37 -20.23 3.03 18.37
C LYS A 37 -19.00 3.86 17.97
N ALA A 38 -19.08 4.74 16.97
CA ALA A 38 -17.89 5.40 16.41
C ALA A 38 -16.76 4.41 16.05
N GLN A 39 -17.16 3.23 15.55
CA GLN A 39 -16.28 2.14 15.13
C GLN A 39 -16.34 1.99 13.62
N HIS A 40 -15.25 1.60 12.97
CA HIS A 40 -15.28 1.25 11.56
C HIS A 40 -16.16 0.02 11.28
N ALA A 41 -16.53 -0.18 10.02
CA ALA A 41 -17.22 -1.41 9.58
C ALA A 41 -16.41 -2.68 9.93
N ALA A 42 -17.08 -3.83 10.06
CA ALA A 42 -16.41 -5.08 10.49
C ALA A 42 -15.28 -5.53 9.56
N ASP A 43 -15.36 -5.16 8.28
CA ASP A 43 -14.42 -5.46 7.21
C ASP A 43 -13.42 -4.32 6.94
N TRP A 44 -13.32 -3.32 7.83
CA TRP A 44 -12.49 -2.12 7.60
C TRP A 44 -11.05 -2.42 7.20
N MET A 45 -10.47 -3.53 7.67
CA MET A 45 -9.10 -3.92 7.32
C MET A 45 -8.91 -4.19 5.82
N THR A 46 -9.96 -4.61 5.12
CA THR A 46 -9.92 -4.91 3.69
C THR A 46 -9.83 -3.64 2.84
N THR A 47 -10.42 -2.54 3.32
CA THR A 47 -10.44 -1.23 2.65
C THR A 47 -9.51 -0.22 3.32
N HIS A 48 -8.92 -0.55 4.47
CA HIS A 48 -8.13 0.34 5.32
C HIS A 48 -7.11 1.17 4.54
N TYR A 49 -6.26 0.50 3.77
CA TYR A 49 -5.24 1.19 2.98
C TYR A 49 -5.86 2.09 1.90
N ALA A 50 -6.84 1.56 1.15
CA ALA A 50 -7.51 2.30 0.07
C ALA A 50 -8.23 3.55 0.57
N GLU A 51 -8.79 3.52 1.79
CA GLU A 51 -9.40 4.70 2.41
C GLU A 51 -8.35 5.64 3.02
N TYR A 52 -7.31 5.10 3.69
CA TYR A 52 -6.23 5.89 4.29
C TYR A 52 -5.54 6.79 3.27
N VAL A 53 -5.22 6.27 2.08
CA VAL A 53 -4.50 7.05 1.05
C VAL A 53 -5.30 8.22 0.48
N LYS A 54 -6.64 8.19 0.59
CA LYS A 54 -7.48 9.30 0.10
C LYS A 54 -7.32 10.54 0.96
N LYS A 55 -7.34 10.37 2.29
CA LYS A 55 -7.27 11.47 3.27
C LYS A 55 -6.59 11.03 4.59
N PRO A 56 -5.25 10.85 4.61
CA PRO A 56 -4.53 10.37 5.80
C PRO A 56 -4.82 11.18 7.07
N ASP A 57 -4.89 12.52 6.94
CA ASP A 57 -5.08 13.44 8.06
C ASP A 57 -6.38 13.20 8.84
N GLN A 58 -7.44 12.72 8.16
CA GLN A 58 -8.69 12.36 8.83
C GLN A 58 -8.54 11.15 9.75
N CYS A 59 -7.61 10.24 9.43
CA CYS A 59 -7.32 9.10 10.28
C CYS A 59 -6.48 9.54 11.49
N LEU A 60 -5.50 10.43 11.26
CA LEU A 60 -4.57 10.89 12.30
C LEU A 60 -5.27 11.67 13.43
N SER A 61 -6.41 12.33 13.15
CA SER A 61 -7.19 13.02 14.19
C SER A 61 -7.67 12.09 15.31
N CYS A 62 -7.92 10.81 14.99
CA CYS A 62 -8.37 9.81 15.95
C CYS A 62 -7.27 8.81 16.35
N HIS A 63 -6.43 8.43 15.39
CA HIS A 63 -5.40 7.39 15.55
C HIS A 63 -4.03 7.92 15.95
N GLY A 64 -3.82 9.24 15.97
CA GLY A 64 -2.54 9.84 16.35
C GLY A 64 -1.46 9.66 15.28
N SER A 65 -0.19 9.67 15.69
CA SER A 65 0.95 9.69 14.77
C SER A 65 1.21 8.35 14.08
N THR A 66 1.59 8.43 12.79
CA THR A 66 2.11 7.29 11.99
C THR A 66 3.63 7.18 12.00
N SER A 67 4.34 8.16 12.58
CA SER A 67 5.80 8.21 12.60
C SER A 67 6.41 8.17 14.00
N ASP A 68 5.62 8.49 15.04
CA ASP A 68 6.03 8.47 16.43
C ASP A 68 5.18 7.46 17.23
N PRO A 69 5.75 6.30 17.61
CA PRO A 69 5.06 5.30 18.42
C PRO A 69 4.52 5.83 19.75
N ALA A 70 5.16 6.85 20.34
CA ALA A 70 4.70 7.44 21.59
C ALA A 70 3.44 8.30 21.43
N GLN A 71 3.17 8.80 20.22
CA GLN A 71 2.01 9.63 19.88
C GLN A 71 0.94 8.86 19.09
N ALA A 72 1.13 7.55 18.89
CA ALA A 72 0.19 6.70 18.18
C ALA A 72 -0.95 6.22 19.07
N GLY A 73 -2.04 5.78 18.45
CA GLY A 73 -3.25 5.32 19.13
C GLY A 73 -4.26 6.43 19.42
N GLY A 74 -3.80 7.66 19.68
CA GLY A 74 -4.66 8.82 19.87
C GLY A 74 -5.84 8.58 20.82
N VAL A 75 -7.00 9.13 20.45
CA VAL A 75 -8.27 8.90 21.17
C VAL A 75 -8.88 7.53 20.86
N SER A 76 -8.57 6.94 19.70
CA SER A 76 -9.09 5.62 19.29
C SER A 76 -8.51 4.45 20.10
N LYS A 77 -7.35 4.64 20.74
CA LYS A 77 -6.52 3.61 21.37
C LYS A 77 -6.02 2.52 20.40
N VAL A 78 -6.17 2.70 19.09
CA VAL A 78 -5.69 1.79 18.05
C VAL A 78 -4.47 2.40 17.37
N SER A 79 -3.28 1.88 17.70
CA SER A 79 -2.01 2.36 17.14
C SER A 79 -1.71 1.74 15.79
N CYS A 80 -1.23 2.55 14.84
CA CYS A 80 -0.71 2.08 13.56
C CYS A 80 0.38 1.02 13.76
N PHE A 81 1.23 1.20 14.77
CA PHE A 81 2.34 0.32 15.10
C PHE A 81 1.91 -1.03 15.68
N GLY A 82 0.64 -1.21 16.04
CA GLY A 82 0.12 -2.51 16.47
C GLY A 82 0.10 -3.56 15.36
N CYS A 83 0.04 -3.13 14.10
CA CYS A 83 0.14 -4.00 12.92
C CYS A 83 1.30 -3.59 11.99
N HIS A 84 1.70 -2.31 11.99
CA HIS A 84 2.81 -1.78 11.20
C HIS A 84 4.10 -1.68 12.04
N THR A 85 4.59 -2.82 12.54
CA THR A 85 5.77 -2.89 13.42
C THR A 85 7.09 -2.60 12.70
N ALA A 86 7.11 -2.75 11.37
CA ALA A 86 8.23 -2.38 10.50
C ALA A 86 7.68 -1.85 9.18
N VAL A 87 7.51 -0.52 9.09
CA VAL A 87 7.07 0.17 7.85
C VAL A 87 8.26 0.57 6.98
N ASN A 88 9.47 0.43 7.52
CA ASN A 88 10.70 0.74 6.84
C ASN A 88 11.29 -0.53 6.23
N HIS A 89 11.97 -0.35 5.11
CA HIS A 89 12.81 -1.39 4.55
C HIS A 89 13.92 -1.79 5.54
N PRO A 90 14.38 -3.05 5.51
CA PRO A 90 15.52 -3.48 6.32
C PRO A 90 16.79 -2.71 5.95
N ALA A 91 17.79 -2.74 6.83
CA ALA A 91 19.09 -2.13 6.56
C ALA A 91 19.70 -2.68 5.26
N ASN A 92 20.30 -1.79 4.46
CA ASN A 92 20.90 -2.11 3.15
C ASN A 92 19.93 -2.63 2.08
N TRP A 93 18.63 -2.30 2.19
CA TRP A 93 17.65 -2.75 1.19
C TRP A 93 18.00 -2.40 -0.26
N ALA A 94 18.67 -1.27 -0.51
CA ALA A 94 19.11 -0.89 -1.86
C ALA A 94 20.07 -1.89 -2.53
N ASP A 95 20.64 -2.83 -1.78
CA ASP A 95 21.40 -3.95 -2.34
C ASP A 95 20.51 -4.78 -3.29
N PRO A 96 20.89 -4.96 -4.57
CA PRO A 96 20.14 -5.78 -5.52
C PRO A 96 19.90 -7.22 -5.04
N ALA A 97 20.80 -7.78 -4.23
CA ALA A 97 20.65 -9.11 -3.63
C ALA A 97 19.57 -9.16 -2.54
N GLN A 98 19.12 -8.01 -2.03
CA GLN A 98 18.00 -7.88 -1.11
C GLN A 98 16.74 -7.35 -1.83
N HIS A 99 16.74 -6.11 -2.33
CA HIS A 99 15.57 -5.46 -2.94
C HIS A 99 15.02 -6.24 -4.12
N GLY A 100 15.87 -6.59 -5.09
CA GLY A 100 15.46 -7.32 -6.29
C GLY A 100 15.10 -8.78 -6.01
N ARG A 101 15.85 -9.42 -5.10
CA ARG A 101 15.66 -10.84 -4.76
C ARG A 101 14.43 -11.06 -3.90
N LEU A 102 14.35 -10.41 -2.74
CA LEU A 102 13.32 -10.68 -1.73
C LEU A 102 11.94 -10.15 -2.15
N GLY A 103 11.90 -9.00 -2.83
CA GLY A 103 10.64 -8.39 -3.27
C GLY A 103 9.89 -9.24 -4.31
N ALA A 104 10.60 -9.88 -5.24
CA ALA A 104 10.00 -10.66 -6.32
C ALA A 104 9.90 -12.17 -6.05
N GLN A 105 10.52 -12.68 -4.98
CA GLN A 105 10.60 -14.10 -4.62
C GLN A 105 9.34 -14.66 -3.96
N LEU A 106 8.64 -13.83 -3.21
CA LEU A 106 7.52 -14.27 -2.42
C LEU A 106 6.22 -14.11 -3.20
N PRO A 107 5.28 -15.07 -3.10
CA PRO A 107 3.97 -14.93 -3.71
C PRO A 107 3.22 -13.75 -3.07
N PRO A 108 2.25 -13.14 -3.78
CA PRO A 108 1.28 -12.25 -3.16
C PRO A 108 0.62 -12.92 -1.95
N SER A 109 0.45 -12.19 -0.85
CA SER A 109 -0.27 -12.68 0.32
C SER A 109 -1.69 -12.13 0.35
N ALA A 110 -2.65 -13.00 0.68
CA ALA A 110 -4.02 -12.60 1.00
C ALA A 110 -4.14 -12.07 2.44
N ASP A 111 -3.15 -12.31 3.30
CA ASP A 111 -3.12 -11.74 4.66
C ASP A 111 -2.85 -10.23 4.58
N PRO A 112 -3.81 -9.37 4.99
CA PRO A 112 -3.63 -7.92 4.93
C PRO A 112 -2.49 -7.42 5.82
N LYS A 113 -2.04 -8.23 6.80
CA LYS A 113 -0.92 -7.91 7.70
C LYS A 113 0.44 -8.32 7.12
N ALA A 114 0.47 -9.19 6.12
CA ALA A 114 1.72 -9.67 5.55
C ALA A 114 2.34 -8.62 4.62
N MET A 115 3.54 -8.17 4.97
CA MET A 115 4.38 -7.24 4.19
C MET A 115 5.28 -8.02 3.23
N VAL A 116 4.67 -8.89 2.40
CA VAL A 116 5.40 -9.86 1.57
C VAL A 116 4.88 -9.90 0.13
N GLY A 117 5.79 -10.23 -0.79
CA GLY A 117 5.50 -10.38 -2.22
C GLY A 117 5.45 -9.05 -2.96
N PHE A 118 5.65 -9.11 -4.28
CA PHE A 118 5.88 -7.91 -5.09
C PHE A 118 4.69 -6.95 -5.09
N ALA A 119 3.46 -7.49 -5.13
CA ALA A 119 2.23 -6.70 -5.12
C ALA A 119 2.11 -5.83 -3.86
N HIS A 120 2.77 -6.20 -2.77
CA HIS A 120 2.75 -5.42 -1.55
C HIS A 120 3.48 -4.07 -1.73
N CYS A 121 4.51 -4.00 -2.56
CA CYS A 121 5.28 -2.78 -2.77
C CYS A 121 4.40 -1.62 -3.28
N ALA A 122 3.34 -1.92 -4.04
CA ALA A 122 2.39 -0.94 -4.56
C ALA A 122 1.65 -0.17 -3.45
N LYS A 123 1.53 -0.74 -2.25
CA LYS A 123 0.92 -0.07 -1.08
C LYS A 123 1.71 1.14 -0.58
N CYS A 124 2.97 1.31 -0.97
CA CYS A 124 3.72 2.52 -0.64
C CYS A 124 4.21 3.24 -1.89
N HIS A 125 4.55 2.48 -2.94
CA HIS A 125 5.13 3.00 -4.17
C HIS A 125 4.09 3.33 -5.25
N GLY A 126 2.80 3.13 -4.97
CA GLY A 126 1.71 3.37 -5.92
C GLY A 126 1.39 2.15 -6.78
N ASP A 127 0.18 2.11 -7.32
CA ASP A 127 -0.33 0.96 -8.10
C ASP A 127 0.50 0.67 -9.36
N ASP A 128 1.11 1.71 -9.93
CA ASP A 128 2.00 1.69 -11.09
C ASP A 128 3.49 1.79 -10.73
N TYR A 129 3.81 1.80 -9.43
CA TYR A 129 5.17 1.96 -8.92
C TYR A 129 5.86 3.28 -9.27
N SER A 130 5.10 4.33 -9.58
CA SER A 130 5.60 5.66 -9.93
C SER A 130 6.02 6.52 -8.72
N GLY A 131 5.93 5.96 -7.50
CA GLY A 131 6.42 6.56 -6.27
C GLY A 131 5.36 6.85 -5.22
N GLY A 132 4.07 6.90 -5.56
CA GLY A 132 2.96 6.92 -4.60
C GLY A 132 3.20 7.76 -3.32
N LEU A 133 3.10 7.11 -2.15
CA LEU A 133 3.38 7.70 -0.84
C LEU A 133 4.88 7.80 -0.55
N SER A 134 5.68 6.80 -0.96
CA SER A 134 7.12 6.75 -0.67
C SER A 134 7.92 7.84 -1.40
N LYS A 135 7.35 8.42 -2.46
CA LYS A 135 7.98 9.32 -3.43
C LYS A 135 9.16 8.70 -4.18
N VAL A 136 9.33 7.39 -4.12
CA VAL A 136 10.41 6.65 -4.79
C VAL A 136 9.83 5.81 -5.92
N SER A 137 10.02 6.26 -7.16
CA SER A 137 9.62 5.51 -8.35
C SER A 137 10.58 4.36 -8.64
N CYS A 138 10.06 3.19 -9.02
CA CYS A 138 10.88 2.09 -9.52
C CYS A 138 11.67 2.49 -10.77
N THR A 139 11.07 3.31 -11.64
CA THR A 139 11.67 3.73 -12.91
C THR A 139 12.75 4.80 -12.75
N ALA A 140 12.91 5.38 -11.55
CA ALA A 140 14.02 6.28 -11.26
C ALA A 140 15.38 5.56 -11.34
N CYS A 141 15.42 4.28 -10.94
CA CYS A 141 16.61 3.44 -11.02
C CYS A 141 16.50 2.38 -12.13
N HIS A 142 15.29 1.85 -12.38
CA HIS A 142 15.05 0.80 -13.37
C HIS A 142 14.45 1.37 -14.66
N THR A 143 15.30 1.91 -15.52
CA THR A 143 14.91 2.37 -16.87
C THR A 143 14.76 1.23 -17.88
N LYS A 144 15.19 0.03 -17.50
CA LYS A 144 14.99 -1.24 -18.20
C LYS A 144 14.53 -2.27 -17.19
N ALA A 145 14.00 -3.39 -17.68
CA ALA A 145 13.64 -4.50 -16.82
C ALA A 145 14.86 -5.04 -16.04
N PRO A 146 14.70 -5.43 -14.76
CA PRO A 146 15.80 -5.72 -13.84
C PRO A 146 16.41 -7.12 -14.04
N HIS A 147 16.65 -7.52 -15.29
CA HIS A 147 17.28 -8.78 -15.64
C HIS A 147 18.54 -8.55 -16.51
N PRO A 148 19.46 -9.53 -16.56
CA PRO A 148 20.63 -9.50 -17.45
C PRO A 148 20.30 -9.25 -18.92
N ASP A 149 21.30 -8.78 -19.68
CA ASP A 149 21.23 -8.66 -21.13
C ASP A 149 21.08 -10.03 -21.82
N LYS A 150 20.59 -10.02 -23.06
CA LYS A 150 20.36 -11.22 -23.88
C LYS A 150 21.62 -12.10 -24.03
N PRO A 151 21.47 -13.42 -24.23
CA PRO A 151 20.21 -14.16 -24.33
C PRO A 151 19.64 -14.55 -22.96
N TRP A 152 18.30 -14.48 -22.85
CA TRP A 152 17.58 -14.69 -21.59
C TRP A 152 17.21 -16.15 -21.32
N HIS A 153 17.28 -16.98 -22.35
CA HIS A 153 16.98 -18.39 -22.33
C HIS A 153 17.88 -19.10 -23.35
N GLY A 154 18.07 -20.41 -23.18
CA GLY A 154 18.93 -21.23 -24.04
C GLY A 154 20.34 -21.46 -23.49
N THR A 155 21.09 -22.33 -24.15
CA THR A 155 22.41 -22.83 -23.71
C THR A 155 23.52 -21.77 -23.71
N THR A 156 23.28 -20.61 -24.31
CA THR A 156 24.20 -19.48 -24.37
C THR A 156 23.84 -18.35 -23.40
N ALA A 157 22.74 -18.50 -22.63
CA ALA A 157 22.38 -17.55 -21.59
C ALA A 157 23.42 -17.60 -20.47
N THR A 158 24.18 -16.53 -20.31
CA THR A 158 25.25 -16.45 -19.30
C THR A 158 24.72 -16.41 -17.87
N LYS A 159 23.44 -16.06 -17.70
CA LYS A 159 22.71 -16.08 -16.43
C LYS A 159 21.25 -16.45 -16.67
N THR A 160 20.75 -17.45 -15.96
CA THR A 160 19.31 -17.68 -15.84
C THR A 160 18.70 -16.46 -15.14
N ASN A 161 17.85 -15.72 -15.85
CA ASN A 161 17.11 -14.61 -15.25
C ASN A 161 15.90 -15.19 -14.49
N HIS A 162 15.51 -14.54 -13.40
CA HIS A 162 14.31 -14.87 -12.64
C HIS A 162 14.24 -16.29 -12.00
N THR A 163 15.36 -16.99 -11.76
CA THR A 163 15.35 -18.29 -11.02
C THR A 163 14.78 -18.21 -9.61
N ALA A 164 14.79 -17.00 -9.09
CA ALA A 164 14.25 -16.64 -7.80
C ALA A 164 12.82 -16.08 -7.87
N THR A 165 12.29 -15.70 -9.03
CA THR A 165 11.02 -14.97 -9.09
C THR A 165 9.83 -15.92 -8.90
N ASN A 166 8.86 -15.51 -8.08
CA ASN A 166 7.60 -16.24 -7.98
C ASN A 166 6.74 -15.98 -9.21
N PHE A 167 6.29 -17.04 -9.89
CA PHE A 167 5.44 -16.90 -11.08
C PHE A 167 4.06 -16.28 -10.77
N ASN A 168 3.58 -16.34 -9.53
CA ASN A 168 2.34 -15.67 -9.12
C ASN A 168 2.48 -14.14 -9.06
N SER A 169 3.70 -13.60 -9.17
CA SER A 169 3.96 -12.16 -9.30
C SER A 169 3.77 -11.66 -10.74
N ALA A 170 3.38 -12.52 -11.69
CA ALA A 170 3.16 -12.15 -13.09
C ALA A 170 2.26 -10.90 -13.29
N PRO A 171 1.15 -10.70 -12.54
CA PRO A 171 0.36 -9.47 -12.64
C PRO A 171 1.15 -8.18 -12.38
N GLU A 172 2.10 -8.23 -11.44
CA GLU A 172 2.92 -7.07 -11.10
C GLU A 172 4.00 -6.82 -12.15
N CYS A 173 4.66 -7.88 -12.62
CA CYS A 173 5.63 -7.78 -13.72
C CYS A 173 4.96 -7.26 -15.00
N TYR A 174 3.71 -7.65 -15.27
CA TYR A 174 2.95 -7.23 -16.46
C TYR A 174 2.72 -5.72 -16.52
N LYS A 175 2.66 -5.02 -15.38
CA LYS A 175 2.52 -3.54 -15.35
C LYS A 175 3.65 -2.83 -16.10
N CYS A 176 4.86 -3.39 -16.09
CA CYS A 176 6.03 -2.87 -16.81
C CYS A 176 6.31 -3.60 -18.14
N HIS A 177 5.74 -4.79 -18.31
CA HIS A 177 6.00 -5.69 -19.44
C HIS A 177 4.84 -5.85 -20.42
N LYS A 178 3.77 -5.09 -20.22
CA LYS A 178 2.61 -5.09 -21.09
C LYS A 178 3.02 -4.95 -22.55
N ASP A 179 2.50 -5.83 -23.40
CA ASP A 179 2.72 -5.86 -24.84
C ASP A 179 4.22 -5.94 -25.23
N GLY A 180 5.06 -6.48 -24.34
CA GLY A 180 6.50 -6.62 -24.52
C GLY A 180 7.31 -5.37 -24.15
N ALA A 181 6.70 -4.39 -23.48
CA ALA A 181 7.41 -3.22 -22.98
C ALA A 181 8.63 -3.63 -22.12
N ASN A 182 9.70 -2.86 -22.23
CA ASN A 182 10.97 -3.11 -21.52
C ASN A 182 11.56 -4.51 -21.77
N SER A 183 11.14 -5.19 -22.85
CA SER A 183 11.61 -6.49 -23.23
C SER A 183 11.89 -6.59 -24.72
N THR A 184 12.86 -7.43 -25.07
CA THR A 184 13.08 -7.82 -26.47
C THR A 184 12.15 -8.97 -26.89
N LEU A 185 11.46 -9.61 -25.94
CA LEU A 185 10.48 -10.64 -26.19
C LEU A 185 9.08 -10.02 -26.16
N LYS A 186 8.32 -10.25 -27.23
CA LYS A 186 6.93 -9.82 -27.32
C LYS A 186 6.01 -10.99 -26.96
N PRO A 187 5.00 -10.77 -26.11
CA PRO A 187 3.94 -11.75 -25.89
C PRO A 187 3.26 -12.14 -27.21
N LEU A 188 2.83 -13.40 -27.33
CA LEU A 188 2.11 -13.87 -28.51
C LEU A 188 0.63 -13.45 -28.48
N ALA A 189 0.08 -13.19 -27.30
CA ALA A 189 -1.30 -12.77 -27.10
C ALA A 189 -1.42 -11.78 -25.94
N ALA A 190 -2.51 -11.03 -25.92
CA ALA A 190 -2.92 -10.31 -24.72
C ALA A 190 -3.69 -11.26 -23.78
N PRO A 191 -3.70 -11.00 -22.45
CA PRO A 191 -4.62 -11.68 -21.54
C PRO A 191 -6.07 -11.53 -22.01
N ALA A 192 -6.84 -12.61 -21.92
CA ALA A 192 -8.29 -12.55 -22.14
C ALA A 192 -8.93 -11.56 -21.15
N ALA A 193 -10.07 -10.96 -21.53
CA ALA A 193 -10.78 -10.03 -20.66
C ALA A 193 -11.09 -10.69 -19.30
N GLY A 194 -10.64 -10.08 -18.21
CA GLY A 194 -10.80 -10.59 -16.84
C GLY A 194 -9.79 -11.67 -16.42
N ALA A 195 -8.91 -12.14 -17.32
CA ALA A 195 -7.85 -13.08 -16.99
C ALA A 195 -6.57 -12.35 -16.54
N GLN A 196 -5.86 -12.95 -15.58
CA GLN A 196 -4.54 -12.45 -15.15
C GLN A 196 -3.46 -12.81 -16.18
N PRO A 197 -2.47 -11.94 -16.39
CA PRO A 197 -1.31 -12.27 -17.20
C PRO A 197 -0.49 -13.37 -16.50
N GLY A 198 0.25 -14.14 -17.29
CA GLY A 198 1.05 -15.26 -16.81
C GLY A 198 2.34 -15.39 -17.61
N CYS A 199 3.41 -15.79 -16.91
CA CYS A 199 4.71 -15.98 -17.53
C CYS A 199 4.65 -16.98 -18.69
N PHE A 200 3.89 -18.06 -18.53
CA PHE A 200 3.90 -19.25 -19.40
C PHE A 200 2.62 -19.45 -20.22
N ASN A 201 1.66 -18.51 -20.19
CA ASN A 201 0.36 -18.65 -20.85
C ASN A 201 0.22 -17.78 -22.11
N ASN A 202 1.35 -17.46 -22.76
CA ASN A 202 1.45 -16.62 -23.97
C ASN A 202 1.14 -15.12 -23.79
N THR A 203 0.78 -14.69 -22.58
CA THR A 203 0.47 -13.28 -22.28
C THR A 203 1.68 -12.48 -21.80
N MET A 204 2.81 -13.15 -21.58
CA MET A 204 4.13 -12.57 -21.26
C MET A 204 5.25 -13.28 -22.05
N CYS A 205 6.46 -13.39 -21.48
CA CYS A 205 7.70 -13.66 -22.21
C CYS A 205 8.15 -15.14 -22.29
N HIS A 206 7.43 -16.09 -21.68
CA HIS A 206 7.79 -17.53 -21.72
C HIS A 206 6.76 -18.38 -22.50
N ALA A 207 6.18 -17.81 -23.56
CA ALA A 207 5.50 -18.59 -24.58
C ALA A 207 6.50 -19.52 -25.27
N LEU A 208 6.24 -20.82 -25.29
CA LEU A 208 6.95 -21.78 -26.15
C LEU A 208 6.41 -21.72 -27.58
#